data_AF-A0A6J2TLH1-F1
#
_entry.id   AF-A0A6J2TLH1-F1
#
_cell.length_a   1.000
_cell.length_b   1.000
_cell.length_c   1.000
_cell.angle_alpha   90.00
_cell.angle_beta   90.00
_cell.angle_gamma   90.00
#
_symmetry.space_group_name_H-M   'P 1'
#
loop_
_entity.id
_entity.type
_entity.pdbx_description
1 polymer ?
#
loop_
_entity_poly.entity_id
_entity_poly.type
_entity_poly.pdbx_seq_one_letter_code
_entity_poly.pdbx_strand_id
1 'polypeptide(L)'
;MKPLKECNHAFPCFDEPALKATFSVSLGHHKNYTSLSNTEKYRTTPKMSTYLLAYSLNQFSHIFSQTQGPSSIKFRTWVRSDALQNATYAADVAPKILHYFEELFKIPFPIPKVDQLGMSEFKYAGMENWGLIEYRESAILHNPDENNIGKKQHVADLIAHELAHMWWGNLVTMSWWGDAWLKEGFCKYFSAVAVVHVHPEWKHFFESYGRLQLHAFDHDEILLNETIPISHSIVQSNPEEILRYSTIFYKKAASVIGMMSAILGSEAFYDGLRSYLKDNAYGSTTLNQLWNHLQSASDRVGALDKAYNIRTIMESWTLQRGYPCIKVQRNYQTNEVTVSQNHFANDTKSCWWVPLSFTTQSESNFNNTRPRFWLKCNAKGMAKAVTVNLKSSENEWIVFNIQSMGNYRVYYDPRNLKMISDSLLLPDHGGIHVSNRVQGLYILHSNAT
;
A
#
# COMPACT_ATOMS: atom_id res chain seq x y z
N MET A 1 -21.93 -4.22 19.96
CA MET A 1 -20.82 -3.33 20.36
C MET A 1 -20.92 -2.09 19.47
N LYS A 2 -20.95 -0.86 19.99
CA LYS A 2 -20.83 0.33 19.12
C LYS A 2 -19.34 0.46 18.79
N PRO A 3 -18.91 0.58 17.51
CA PRO A 3 -17.52 0.90 17.20
C PRO A 3 -17.18 2.20 17.94
N LEU A 4 -16.07 2.20 18.67
CA LEU A 4 -15.60 3.33 19.47
C LEU A 4 -15.43 4.54 18.55
N LYS A 5 -16.48 5.36 18.48
CA LYS A 5 -16.40 6.75 18.04
C LYS A 5 -15.50 7.43 19.07
N GLU A 6 -14.25 7.72 18.73
CA GLU A 6 -13.28 8.49 19.51
C GLU A 6 -13.04 7.95 20.95
N CYS A 7 -11.78 7.70 21.34
CA CYS A 7 -11.49 7.11 22.66
C CYS A 7 -12.00 7.98 23.82
N ASN A 8 -12.10 9.29 23.57
CA ASN A 8 -12.68 10.30 24.45
C ASN A 8 -14.13 10.00 24.91
N HIS A 9 -14.91 9.19 24.19
CA HIS A 9 -16.27 8.81 24.59
C HIS A 9 -16.30 7.62 25.56
N ALA A 10 -15.22 6.84 25.63
CA ALA A 10 -15.10 5.72 26.56
C ALA A 10 -14.45 6.14 27.88
N PHE A 11 -13.43 6.99 27.83
CA PHE A 11 -12.73 7.51 29.00
C PHE A 11 -12.04 8.85 28.69
N PRO A 12 -11.84 9.74 29.69
CA PRO A 12 -11.08 10.98 29.49
C PRO A 12 -9.63 10.69 29.10
N CYS A 13 -9.17 11.23 27.97
CA CYS A 13 -7.81 11.04 27.48
C CYS A 13 -7.34 12.20 26.59
N PHE A 14 -6.03 12.26 26.34
CA PHE A 14 -5.44 13.10 25.31
C PHE A 14 -5.50 12.36 23.97
N ASP A 15 -6.58 12.54 23.22
CA ASP A 15 -6.92 11.71 22.05
C ASP A 15 -6.23 12.18 20.75
N GLU A 16 -4.90 12.20 20.76
CA GLU A 16 -4.07 12.54 19.60
C GLU A 16 -3.05 11.41 19.31
N PRO A 17 -2.79 11.07 18.03
CA PRO A 17 -1.98 9.91 17.67
C PRO A 17 -0.53 10.00 18.18
N ALA A 18 0.04 11.20 18.29
CA ALA A 18 1.38 11.41 18.82
C ALA A 18 1.49 11.22 20.34
N LEU A 19 0.39 11.36 21.08
CA LEU A 19 0.37 11.32 22.54
C LEU A 19 0.23 9.88 23.05
N LYS A 20 1.21 9.04 22.68
CA LYS A 20 1.23 7.63 23.05
C LYS A 20 1.43 7.42 24.56
N ALA A 21 0.74 6.44 25.11
CA ALA A 21 0.85 6.01 26.51
C ALA A 21 0.80 4.48 26.62
N THR A 22 1.04 3.97 27.82
CA THR A 22 0.78 2.56 28.17
C THR A 22 -0.58 2.42 28.82
N PHE A 23 -1.29 1.33 28.57
CA PHE A 23 -2.63 1.11 29.09
C PHE A 23 -2.69 -0.18 29.92
N SER A 24 -3.33 -0.11 31.08
CA SER A 24 -3.66 -1.28 31.90
C SER A 24 -5.17 -1.36 32.03
N VAL A 25 -5.79 -2.32 31.35
CA VAL A 25 -7.26 -2.42 31.25
C VAL A 25 -7.78 -3.48 32.22
N SER A 26 -8.81 -3.11 32.99
CA SER A 26 -9.58 -4.03 33.84
C SER A 26 -11.06 -3.87 33.54
N LEU A 27 -11.72 -4.97 33.20
CA LEU A 27 -13.16 -4.98 32.88
C LEU A 27 -13.88 -5.82 33.93
N GLY A 28 -14.79 -5.21 34.67
CA GLY A 28 -15.76 -5.92 35.49
C GLY A 28 -16.88 -6.46 34.59
N HIS A 29 -17.15 -7.76 34.62
CA HIS A 29 -18.21 -8.38 33.82
C HIS A 29 -18.80 -9.62 34.48
N HIS A 30 -19.97 -10.04 34.01
CA HIS A 30 -20.61 -11.27 34.46
C HIS A 30 -19.82 -12.51 33.99
N LYS A 31 -19.81 -13.58 34.80
CA LYS A 31 -19.08 -14.83 34.54
C LYS A 31 -19.43 -15.55 33.24
N ASN A 32 -20.59 -15.24 32.65
CA ASN A 32 -21.07 -15.82 31.39
C ASN A 32 -20.48 -15.14 30.14
N TYR A 33 -19.71 -14.07 30.32
CA TYR A 33 -19.04 -13.34 29.24
C TYR A 33 -17.53 -13.55 29.33
N THR A 34 -16.88 -13.54 28.17
CA THR A 34 -15.44 -13.47 28.03
C THR A 34 -15.03 -12.02 27.82
N SER A 35 -13.99 -11.57 28.53
CA SER A 35 -13.36 -10.28 28.30
C SER A 35 -12.10 -10.42 27.45
N LEU A 36 -11.98 -9.57 26.43
CA LEU A 36 -10.80 -9.41 25.59
C LEU A 36 -10.33 -7.96 25.67
N SER A 37 -9.02 -7.73 25.50
CA SER A 37 -8.40 -6.42 25.30
C SER A 37 -7.09 -6.58 24.53
N ASN A 38 -6.33 -5.50 24.29
CA ASN A 38 -5.06 -5.51 23.55
C ASN A 38 -4.06 -6.55 24.06
N THR A 39 -3.95 -6.72 25.38
CA THR A 39 -3.08 -7.71 26.02
C THR A 39 -3.87 -8.67 26.91
N GLU A 40 -3.21 -9.70 27.43
CA GLU A 40 -3.80 -10.60 28.43
C GLU A 40 -4.20 -9.83 29.70
N LYS A 41 -5.18 -10.37 30.42
CA LYS A 41 -5.72 -9.75 31.64
C LYS A 41 -4.60 -9.33 32.61
N TYR A 42 -4.70 -8.10 33.13
CA TYR A 42 -3.73 -7.49 34.05
C TYR A 42 -2.34 -7.20 33.48
N ARG A 43 -2.12 -7.39 32.17
CA ARG A 43 -0.90 -6.93 31.51
C ARG A 43 -1.07 -5.50 31.00
N THR A 44 0.03 -4.76 31.06
CA THR A 44 0.12 -3.42 30.50
C THR A 44 0.50 -3.51 29.02
N THR A 45 -0.11 -2.69 28.17
CA THR A 45 0.25 -2.61 26.75
C THR A 45 1.66 -2.04 26.57
N PRO A 46 2.33 -2.31 25.44
CA PRO A 46 3.38 -1.44 24.95
C PRO A 46 2.88 0.01 24.82
N LYS A 47 3.80 0.97 24.72
CA LYS A 47 3.46 2.37 24.47
C LYS A 47 2.79 2.49 23.08
N MET A 48 1.55 2.95 23.05
CA MET A 48 0.71 3.01 21.85
C MET A 48 -0.23 4.22 21.88
N SER A 49 -0.80 4.58 20.74
CA SER A 49 -1.77 5.67 20.63
C SER A 49 -3.13 5.26 21.20
N THR A 50 -3.92 6.22 21.69
CA THR A 50 -5.25 6.00 22.27
C THR A 50 -6.18 5.23 21.32
N TYR A 51 -6.22 5.61 20.03
CA TYR A 51 -7.11 5.01 19.02
C TYR A 51 -6.92 3.50 18.81
N LEU A 52 -5.82 2.92 19.31
CA LEU A 52 -5.54 1.48 19.24
C LEU A 52 -6.06 0.70 20.44
N LEU A 53 -6.49 1.37 21.50
CA LEU A 53 -7.08 0.71 22.66
C LEU A 53 -8.39 0.02 22.26
N ALA A 54 -8.52 -1.26 22.59
CA ALA A 54 -9.73 -2.04 22.36
C ALA A 54 -10.03 -2.95 23.54
N TYR A 55 -11.32 -3.22 23.69
CA TYR A 55 -11.83 -4.21 24.61
C TYR A 55 -13.18 -4.74 24.15
N SER A 56 -13.46 -5.98 24.51
CA SER A 56 -14.70 -6.67 24.12
C SER A 56 -15.23 -7.50 25.27
N LEU A 57 -16.55 -7.47 25.48
CA LEU A 57 -17.29 -8.41 26.30
C LEU A 57 -18.23 -9.18 25.37
N ASN A 58 -18.01 -10.48 25.23
CA ASN A 58 -18.77 -11.31 24.29
C ASN A 58 -18.99 -12.72 24.85
N GLN A 59 -19.81 -13.51 24.15
CA GLN A 59 -20.04 -14.92 24.42
C GLN A 59 -19.62 -15.77 23.21
N PHE A 60 -18.60 -15.30 22.48
CA PHE A 60 -18.13 -15.93 21.27
C PHE A 60 -17.27 -17.15 21.57
N SER A 61 -17.18 -18.03 20.58
CA SER A 61 -16.24 -19.14 20.58
C SER A 61 -15.03 -18.77 19.71
N HIS A 62 -13.92 -19.49 19.84
CA HIS A 62 -12.74 -19.22 19.03
C HIS A 62 -12.06 -20.47 18.46
N ILE A 63 -11.36 -20.26 17.35
CA ILE A 63 -10.38 -21.19 16.81
C ILE A 63 -9.00 -20.73 17.27
N PHE A 64 -8.23 -21.63 17.88
CA PHE A 64 -6.84 -21.40 18.24
C PHE A 64 -5.90 -21.72 17.07
N SER A 65 -4.92 -20.86 16.84
CA SER A 65 -3.78 -21.11 15.97
C SER A 65 -2.53 -20.42 16.54
N GLN A 66 -1.35 -20.64 15.95
CA GLN A 66 -0.12 -20.01 16.43
C GLN A 66 0.90 -19.85 15.31
N THR A 67 1.81 -18.89 15.45
CA THR A 67 2.93 -18.74 14.50
C THR A 67 3.91 -19.89 14.64
N GLN A 68 4.48 -20.31 13.52
CA GLN A 68 5.58 -21.27 13.46
C GLN A 68 6.89 -20.48 13.50
N GLY A 69 7.32 -20.06 14.69
CA GLY A 69 8.49 -19.20 14.83
C GLY A 69 8.97 -19.10 16.28
N PRO A 70 10.14 -18.49 16.54
CA PRO A 70 10.76 -18.45 17.86
C PRO A 70 9.89 -17.77 18.93
N SER A 71 9.05 -16.81 18.53
CA SER A 71 8.15 -16.08 19.43
C SER A 71 6.85 -16.84 19.75
N SER A 72 6.48 -17.86 18.96
CA SER A 72 5.27 -18.69 19.10
C SER A 72 4.01 -17.88 19.51
N ILE A 73 3.67 -16.86 18.73
CA ILE A 73 2.57 -15.93 19.03
C ILE A 73 1.23 -16.67 18.92
N LYS A 74 0.43 -16.56 19.98
CA LYS A 74 -0.89 -17.22 20.07
C LYS A 74 -1.95 -16.43 19.31
N PHE A 75 -2.70 -17.11 18.45
CA PHE A 75 -3.85 -16.54 17.76
C PHE A 75 -5.14 -17.16 18.28
N ARG A 76 -6.17 -16.33 18.46
CA ARG A 76 -7.54 -16.78 18.72
C ARG A 76 -8.48 -16.01 17.81
N THR A 77 -9.20 -16.72 16.95
CA THR A 77 -10.17 -16.13 16.02
C THR A 77 -11.57 -16.30 16.59
N TRP A 78 -12.10 -15.23 17.20
CA TRP A 78 -13.37 -15.17 17.91
C TRP A 78 -14.51 -14.80 16.98
N VAL A 79 -15.53 -15.65 16.92
CA VAL A 79 -16.76 -15.45 16.14
C VAL A 79 -17.95 -16.08 16.87
N ARG A 80 -19.17 -15.81 16.40
CA ARG A 80 -20.34 -16.56 16.90
C ARG A 80 -20.14 -18.06 16.70
N SER A 81 -20.65 -18.87 17.64
CA SER A 81 -20.38 -20.32 17.66
C SER A 81 -20.81 -21.04 16.38
N ASP A 82 -21.90 -20.59 15.74
CA ASP A 82 -22.41 -21.10 14.46
C ASP A 82 -21.59 -20.67 13.24
N ALA A 83 -20.65 -19.72 13.40
CA ALA A 83 -19.79 -19.22 12.34
C ALA A 83 -18.35 -19.79 12.39
N LEU A 84 -18.02 -20.65 13.37
CA LEU A 84 -16.66 -21.17 13.56
C LEU A 84 -16.10 -21.84 12.31
N GLN A 85 -16.87 -22.72 11.67
CA GLN A 85 -16.43 -23.42 10.46
C GLN A 85 -16.00 -22.45 9.34
N ASN A 86 -16.70 -21.31 9.23
CA ASN A 86 -16.41 -20.28 8.22
C ASN A 86 -15.22 -19.40 8.60
N ALA A 87 -14.75 -19.42 9.85
CA ALA A 87 -13.58 -18.66 10.32
C ALA A 87 -12.27 -19.45 10.20
N THR A 88 -12.32 -20.72 9.77
CA THR A 88 -11.15 -21.62 9.70
C THR A 88 -10.02 -21.08 8.82
N TYR A 89 -10.35 -20.55 7.65
CA TYR A 89 -9.36 -19.97 6.74
C TYR A 89 -8.68 -18.72 7.34
N ALA A 90 -9.45 -17.84 7.98
CA ALA A 90 -8.92 -16.67 8.67
C ALA A 90 -7.97 -17.06 9.82
N ALA A 91 -8.32 -18.10 10.58
CA ALA A 91 -7.49 -18.62 11.67
C ALA A 91 -6.18 -19.28 11.16
N ASP A 92 -6.21 -19.91 9.99
CA ASP A 92 -5.04 -20.57 9.39
C ASP A 92 -4.05 -19.57 8.75
N VAL A 93 -4.55 -18.58 8.01
CA VAL A 93 -3.69 -17.68 7.23
C VAL A 93 -3.01 -16.61 8.08
N ALA A 94 -3.68 -16.11 9.13
CA ALA A 94 -3.19 -15.03 9.98
C ALA A 94 -1.81 -15.27 10.62
N PRO A 95 -1.53 -16.42 11.29
CA PRO A 95 -0.21 -16.66 11.87
C PRO A 95 0.90 -16.77 10.81
N LYS A 96 0.60 -17.26 9.60
CA LYS A 96 1.57 -17.34 8.49
C LYS A 96 1.97 -15.93 8.03
N ILE A 97 0.98 -15.04 7.92
CA ILE A 97 1.21 -13.65 7.54
C ILE A 97 2.00 -12.89 8.62
N LEU A 98 1.63 -13.03 9.91
CA LEU A 98 2.38 -12.36 10.98
C LEU A 98 3.84 -12.81 10.99
N HIS A 99 4.08 -14.11 10.87
CA HIS A 99 5.43 -14.66 10.80
C HIS A 99 6.23 -14.08 9.62
N TYR A 100 5.62 -14.02 8.44
CA TYR A 100 6.24 -13.41 7.27
C TYR A 100 6.61 -11.94 7.51
N PHE A 101 5.76 -11.15 8.18
CA PHE A 101 6.08 -9.76 8.50
C PHE A 101 7.21 -9.62 9.54
N GLU A 102 7.29 -10.50 10.54
CA GLU A 102 8.44 -10.54 11.45
C GLU A 102 9.75 -10.79 10.67
N GLU A 103 9.73 -11.70 9.69
CA GLU A 103 10.88 -11.97 8.83
C GLU A 103 11.20 -10.83 7.86
N LEU A 104 10.17 -10.19 7.29
CA LEU A 104 10.30 -9.13 6.31
C LEU A 104 10.87 -7.86 6.95
N PHE A 105 10.29 -7.45 8.09
CA PHE A 105 10.68 -6.23 8.80
C PHE A 105 11.79 -6.44 9.82
N LYS A 106 12.18 -7.70 10.09
CA LYS A 106 13.25 -8.05 11.04
C LYS A 106 13.04 -7.43 12.43
N ILE A 107 11.77 -7.29 12.82
CA ILE A 107 11.34 -6.76 14.11
C ILE A 107 10.27 -7.73 14.62
N PRO A 108 10.45 -8.37 15.79
CA PRO A 108 9.47 -9.30 16.32
C PRO A 108 8.20 -8.58 16.76
N PHE A 109 7.07 -9.28 16.73
CA PHE A 109 5.82 -8.78 17.26
C PHE A 109 5.88 -8.72 18.81
N PRO A 110 5.59 -7.56 19.45
CA PRO A 110 5.92 -7.36 20.86
C PRO A 110 4.89 -7.93 21.86
N ILE A 111 3.73 -8.39 21.40
CA ILE A 111 2.65 -8.89 22.26
C ILE A 111 2.55 -10.42 22.08
N PRO A 112 2.45 -11.22 23.16
CA PRO A 112 2.49 -12.69 23.05
C PRO A 112 1.23 -13.33 22.41
N LYS A 113 0.28 -12.52 21.96
CA LYS A 113 -0.98 -12.96 21.37
C LYS A 113 -1.56 -11.96 20.38
N VAL A 114 -2.40 -12.45 19.48
CA VAL A 114 -3.31 -11.69 18.63
C VAL A 114 -4.70 -12.32 18.72
N ASP A 115 -5.68 -11.53 19.13
CA ASP A 115 -7.09 -11.91 19.02
C ASP A 115 -7.65 -11.32 17.73
N GLN A 116 -8.33 -12.12 16.91
CA GLN A 116 -9.10 -11.67 15.74
C GLN A 116 -10.58 -11.76 16.11
N LEU A 117 -11.29 -10.64 16.22
CA LEU A 117 -12.68 -10.58 16.67
C LEU A 117 -13.61 -10.26 15.50
N GLY A 118 -14.34 -11.26 15.00
CA GLY A 118 -15.38 -11.07 13.99
C GLY A 118 -16.70 -10.65 14.62
N MET A 119 -17.26 -9.53 14.18
CA MET A 119 -18.56 -9.01 14.64
C MET A 119 -19.55 -8.87 13.47
N SER A 120 -20.81 -9.24 13.70
CA SER A 120 -21.86 -9.13 12.69
C SER A 120 -22.11 -7.68 12.27
N GLU A 121 -22.16 -6.78 13.25
CA GLU A 121 -22.38 -5.34 13.08
C GLU A 121 -21.08 -4.58 13.37
N PHE A 122 -20.32 -4.25 12.32
CA PHE A 122 -19.10 -3.45 12.42
C PHE A 122 -19.02 -2.43 11.28
N LYS A 123 -18.77 -1.16 11.60
CA LYS A 123 -18.78 -0.06 10.60
C LYS A 123 -17.70 -0.23 9.54
N TYR A 124 -16.55 -0.76 9.92
CA TYR A 124 -15.40 -0.96 9.04
C TYR A 124 -15.30 -2.42 8.58
N ALA A 125 -14.39 -2.71 7.66
CA ALA A 125 -14.07 -4.09 7.29
C ALA A 125 -13.14 -4.74 8.33
N GLY A 126 -12.11 -3.99 8.74
CA GLY A 126 -11.17 -4.32 9.81
C GLY A 126 -10.77 -3.05 10.59
N MET A 127 -10.20 -3.24 11.77
CA MET A 127 -9.54 -2.19 12.57
C MET A 127 -8.39 -2.80 13.37
N GLU A 128 -7.23 -2.14 13.31
CA GLU A 128 -5.93 -2.69 13.65
C GLU A 128 -5.56 -2.67 15.15
N ASN A 129 -6.54 -2.64 16.05
CA ASN A 129 -6.30 -2.44 17.48
C ASN A 129 -5.26 -3.46 18.00
N TRP A 130 -4.18 -2.95 18.61
CA TRP A 130 -2.94 -3.72 18.76
C TRP A 130 -3.13 -4.96 19.64
N GLY A 131 -3.06 -6.15 19.04
CA GLY A 131 -3.28 -7.43 19.72
C GLY A 131 -4.74 -7.86 19.88
N LEU A 132 -5.73 -7.04 19.50
CA LEU A 132 -7.15 -7.39 19.42
C LEU A 132 -7.74 -6.78 18.14
N ILE A 133 -7.48 -7.41 16.99
CA ILE A 133 -7.92 -6.91 15.69
C ILE A 133 -9.41 -7.17 15.54
N GLU A 134 -10.18 -6.15 15.17
CA GLU A 134 -11.63 -6.23 15.00
C GLU A 134 -11.98 -6.34 13.51
N TYR A 135 -12.96 -7.18 13.18
CA TYR A 135 -13.41 -7.39 11.80
C TYR A 135 -14.92 -7.42 11.70
N ARG A 136 -15.45 -7.04 10.53
CA ARG A 136 -16.80 -7.43 10.14
C ARG A 136 -16.80 -8.90 9.76
N GLU A 137 -17.74 -9.69 10.32
CA GLU A 137 -17.85 -11.13 10.03
C GLU A 137 -17.94 -11.39 8.51
N SER A 138 -18.76 -10.62 7.79
CA SER A 138 -18.89 -10.77 6.34
C SER A 138 -17.61 -10.49 5.55
N ALA A 139 -16.60 -9.85 6.16
CA ALA A 139 -15.31 -9.61 5.53
C ALA A 139 -14.34 -10.79 5.71
N ILE A 140 -14.34 -11.44 6.88
CA ILE A 140 -13.37 -12.51 7.24
C ILE A 140 -13.91 -13.95 7.17
N LEU A 141 -15.23 -14.15 7.18
CA LEU A 141 -15.83 -15.48 7.07
C LEU A 141 -15.82 -15.98 5.63
N HIS A 142 -15.51 -17.26 5.45
CA HIS A 142 -15.45 -17.95 4.17
C HIS A 142 -16.07 -19.36 4.26
N ASN A 143 -17.04 -19.63 3.40
CA ASN A 143 -17.60 -20.93 2.99
C ASN A 143 -16.57 -22.05 2.71
N PRO A 144 -16.08 -22.95 3.59
CA PRO A 144 -15.07 -23.95 3.16
C PRO A 144 -15.56 -24.87 2.03
N ASP A 145 -16.87 -25.09 1.92
CA ASP A 145 -17.49 -25.91 0.87
C ASP A 145 -17.67 -25.14 -0.45
N GLU A 146 -17.44 -23.83 -0.45
CA GLU A 146 -17.48 -22.98 -1.64
C GLU A 146 -16.10 -22.86 -2.27
N ASN A 147 -16.01 -23.11 -3.58
CA ASN A 147 -14.80 -22.84 -4.34
C ASN A 147 -14.74 -21.35 -4.79
N ASN A 148 -14.67 -20.44 -3.82
CA ASN A 148 -14.62 -18.99 -4.06
C ASN A 148 -13.23 -18.41 -3.75
N ILE A 149 -12.31 -18.55 -4.71
CA ILE A 149 -10.94 -18.04 -4.59
C ILE A 149 -10.93 -16.52 -4.35
N GLY A 150 -11.80 -15.76 -5.03
CA GLY A 150 -11.88 -14.31 -4.84
C GLY A 150 -12.24 -13.91 -3.40
N LYS A 151 -13.11 -14.69 -2.74
CA LYS A 151 -13.42 -14.48 -1.33
C LYS A 151 -12.22 -14.81 -0.43
N LYS A 152 -11.50 -15.91 -0.68
CA LYS A 152 -10.26 -16.22 0.08
C LYS A 152 -9.18 -15.15 -0.09
N GLN A 153 -8.99 -14.65 -1.31
CA GLN A 153 -8.09 -13.54 -1.60
C GLN A 153 -8.45 -12.29 -0.80
N HIS A 154 -9.74 -11.92 -0.78
CA HIS A 154 -10.21 -10.79 0.00
C HIS A 154 -9.96 -10.97 1.51
N VAL A 155 -10.26 -12.16 2.06
CA VAL A 155 -10.02 -12.46 3.47
C VAL A 155 -8.52 -12.35 3.81
N ALA A 156 -7.65 -12.93 2.97
CA ALA A 156 -6.20 -12.88 3.18
C ALA A 156 -5.63 -11.46 3.05
N ASP A 157 -6.08 -10.70 2.05
CA ASP A 157 -5.65 -9.31 1.85
C ASP A 157 -6.07 -8.42 3.04
N LEU A 158 -7.30 -8.57 3.54
CA LEU A 158 -7.76 -7.82 4.71
C LEU A 158 -6.97 -8.20 5.98
N ILE A 159 -6.80 -9.49 6.25
CA ILE A 159 -6.00 -9.95 7.40
C ILE A 159 -4.56 -9.46 7.28
N ALA A 160 -3.97 -9.49 6.09
CA ALA A 160 -2.63 -8.98 5.87
C ALA A 160 -2.53 -7.47 6.04
N HIS A 161 -3.54 -6.70 5.63
CA HIS A 161 -3.62 -5.26 5.86
C HIS A 161 -3.61 -4.96 7.36
N GLU A 162 -4.49 -5.60 8.14
CA GLU A 162 -4.56 -5.35 9.59
C GLU A 162 -3.30 -5.85 10.35
N LEU A 163 -2.66 -6.94 9.90
CA LEU A 163 -1.42 -7.40 10.51
C LEU A 163 -0.21 -6.54 10.14
N ALA A 164 -0.20 -5.92 8.95
CA ALA A 164 0.86 -4.96 8.58
C ALA A 164 0.84 -3.73 9.49
N HIS A 165 -0.35 -3.33 9.96
CA HIS A 165 -0.50 -2.20 10.89
C HIS A 165 0.25 -2.38 12.22
N MET A 166 0.55 -3.63 12.61
CA MET A 166 1.35 -3.90 13.81
C MET A 166 2.71 -3.20 13.78
N TRP A 167 3.28 -2.99 12.58
CA TRP A 167 4.47 -2.17 12.35
C TRP A 167 4.11 -0.76 11.87
N TRP A 168 3.19 -0.65 10.91
CA TRP A 168 2.79 0.59 10.24
C TRP A 168 1.50 1.18 10.82
N GLY A 169 1.60 1.99 11.86
CA GLY A 169 0.45 2.57 12.57
C GLY A 169 0.54 2.29 14.06
N ASN A 170 0.91 1.07 14.46
CA ASN A 170 0.96 0.68 15.88
C ASN A 170 2.34 0.93 16.48
N LEU A 171 3.35 0.19 16.01
CA LEU A 171 4.74 0.36 16.43
C LEU A 171 5.24 1.77 16.12
N VAL A 172 5.10 2.21 14.86
CA VAL A 172 5.43 3.57 14.41
C VAL A 172 4.16 4.22 13.89
N THR A 173 3.80 5.39 14.45
CA THR A 173 2.57 6.11 14.09
C THR A 173 2.92 7.42 13.41
N MET A 174 2.08 7.93 12.52
CA MET A 174 2.22 9.31 12.04
C MET A 174 2.06 10.31 13.20
N SER A 175 2.75 11.45 13.13
CA SER A 175 2.59 12.50 14.13
C SER A 175 1.19 13.14 14.12
N TRP A 176 0.54 13.18 12.94
CA TRP A 176 -0.81 13.71 12.79
C TRP A 176 -1.54 13.08 11.60
N TRP A 177 -2.87 13.17 11.58
CA TRP A 177 -3.75 12.52 10.60
C TRP A 177 -3.53 12.98 9.15
N GLY A 178 -2.94 14.16 8.93
CA GLY A 178 -2.56 14.63 7.60
C GLY A 178 -1.60 13.70 6.84
N ASP A 179 -0.88 12.85 7.59
CA ASP A 179 0.02 11.82 7.07
C ASP A 179 -0.53 10.40 7.30
N ALA A 180 -1.85 10.21 7.39
CA ALA A 180 -2.47 8.88 7.61
C ALA A 180 -2.06 7.83 6.56
N TRP A 181 -1.64 8.27 5.36
CA TRP A 181 -1.10 7.37 4.35
C TRP A 181 0.16 6.61 4.80
N LEU A 182 0.93 7.13 5.77
CA LEU A 182 2.10 6.43 6.34
C LEU A 182 1.71 5.13 7.04
N LYS A 183 0.47 4.99 7.52
CA LYS A 183 -0.07 3.70 7.96
C LYS A 183 -0.81 3.01 6.81
N GLU A 184 -1.78 3.67 6.20
CA GLU A 184 -2.76 2.98 5.33
C GLU A 184 -2.17 2.58 3.97
N GLY A 185 -1.33 3.44 3.39
CA GLY A 185 -0.67 3.15 2.12
C GLY A 185 0.33 2.01 2.23
N PHE A 186 1.13 1.99 3.30
CA PHE A 186 2.09 0.91 3.55
C PHE A 186 1.40 -0.41 3.86
N CYS A 187 0.34 -0.40 4.68
CA CYS A 187 -0.44 -1.61 4.95
C CYS A 187 -1.08 -2.15 3.69
N LYS A 188 -1.64 -1.27 2.84
CA LYS A 188 -2.25 -1.71 1.59
C LYS A 188 -1.23 -2.21 0.57
N TYR A 189 -0.03 -1.67 0.53
CA TYR A 189 1.06 -2.20 -0.29
C TYR A 189 1.53 -3.57 0.23
N PHE A 190 1.76 -3.69 1.53
CA PHE A 190 2.28 -4.91 2.13
C PHE A 190 1.26 -6.04 2.23
N SER A 191 -0.05 -5.74 2.22
CA SER A 191 -1.08 -6.77 2.13
C SER A 191 -0.94 -7.58 0.84
N ALA A 192 -0.78 -6.90 -0.30
CA ALA A 192 -0.57 -7.55 -1.60
C ALA A 192 0.73 -8.37 -1.63
N VAL A 193 1.80 -7.87 -1.00
CA VAL A 193 3.09 -8.58 -0.87
C VAL A 193 2.95 -9.84 -0.03
N ALA A 194 2.28 -9.76 1.12
CA ALA A 194 2.09 -10.89 2.02
C ALA A 194 1.19 -11.98 1.42
N VAL A 195 0.11 -11.60 0.72
CA VAL A 195 -0.77 -12.58 0.06
C VAL A 195 0.00 -13.39 -0.99
N VAL A 196 0.91 -12.78 -1.75
CA VAL A 196 1.76 -13.54 -2.69
C VAL A 196 2.70 -14.50 -1.97
N HIS A 197 3.18 -14.14 -0.78
CA HIS A 197 4.02 -15.04 0.00
C HIS A 197 3.25 -16.27 0.50
N VAL A 198 2.05 -16.08 1.05
CA VAL A 198 1.25 -17.20 1.58
C VAL A 198 0.46 -17.97 0.52
N HIS A 199 0.19 -17.35 -0.63
CA HIS A 199 -0.53 -17.90 -1.78
C HIS A 199 0.14 -17.53 -3.11
N PRO A 200 1.34 -18.06 -3.42
CA PRO A 200 2.07 -17.75 -4.65
C PRO A 200 1.32 -18.18 -5.92
N GLU A 201 0.45 -19.19 -5.83
CA GLU A 201 -0.35 -19.72 -6.93
C GLU A 201 -1.37 -18.71 -7.48
N TRP A 202 -1.77 -17.71 -6.69
CA TRP A 202 -2.78 -16.72 -7.10
C TRP A 202 -2.24 -15.61 -7.99
N LYS A 203 -0.92 -15.40 -8.05
CA LYS A 203 -0.30 -14.24 -8.73
C LYS A 203 -0.94 -12.90 -8.32
N HIS A 204 -1.39 -12.82 -7.07
CA HIS A 204 -2.29 -11.78 -6.55
C HIS A 204 -1.71 -10.37 -6.64
N PHE A 205 -0.38 -10.21 -6.52
CA PHE A 205 0.25 -8.88 -6.53
C PHE A 205 -0.06 -8.09 -7.80
N PHE A 206 0.05 -8.71 -8.99
CA PHE A 206 -0.19 -7.98 -10.24
C PHE A 206 -1.65 -7.57 -10.41
N GLU A 207 -2.58 -8.46 -10.03
CA GLU A 207 -4.01 -8.15 -10.04
C GLU A 207 -4.34 -7.01 -9.08
N SER A 208 -3.91 -7.14 -7.82
CA SER A 208 -4.19 -6.15 -6.78
C SER A 208 -3.53 -4.81 -7.07
N TYR A 209 -2.25 -4.80 -7.45
CA TYR A 209 -1.53 -3.57 -7.75
C TYR A 209 -2.09 -2.85 -8.98
N GLY A 210 -2.42 -3.58 -10.05
CA GLY A 210 -3.06 -3.01 -11.23
C GLY A 210 -4.43 -2.39 -10.92
N ARG A 211 -5.27 -3.08 -10.13
CA ARG A 211 -6.55 -2.53 -9.68
C ARG A 211 -6.37 -1.28 -8.80
N LEU A 212 -5.40 -1.29 -7.88
CA LEU A 212 -5.11 -0.13 -7.03
C LEU A 212 -4.81 1.12 -7.85
N GLN A 213 -3.98 0.98 -8.88
CA GLN A 213 -3.64 2.08 -9.79
C GLN A 213 -4.83 2.59 -10.57
N LEU A 214 -5.60 1.70 -11.22
CA LEU A 214 -6.77 2.10 -11.99
C LEU A 214 -7.76 2.88 -11.12
N HIS A 215 -8.09 2.36 -9.93
CA HIS A 215 -8.96 3.06 -9.00
C HIS A 215 -8.41 4.42 -8.55
N ALA A 216 -7.09 4.54 -8.34
CA ALA A 216 -6.47 5.81 -7.97
C ALA A 216 -6.56 6.83 -9.12
N PHE A 217 -6.30 6.40 -10.36
CA PHE A 217 -6.41 7.26 -11.54
C PHE A 217 -7.85 7.70 -11.78
N ASP A 218 -8.82 6.78 -11.76
CA ASP A 218 -10.23 7.10 -11.97
C ASP A 218 -10.76 8.05 -10.89
N HIS A 219 -10.33 7.87 -9.64
CA HIS A 219 -10.71 8.77 -8.55
C HIS A 219 -10.12 10.17 -8.72
N ASP A 220 -8.84 10.28 -9.10
CA ASP A 220 -8.23 11.58 -9.41
C ASP A 220 -8.92 12.25 -10.60
N GLU A 221 -9.32 11.49 -11.63
CA GLU A 221 -10.01 12.00 -12.82
C GLU A 221 -11.44 12.48 -12.53
N ILE A 222 -12.26 11.64 -11.90
CA ILE A 222 -13.69 11.91 -11.67
C ILE A 222 -13.88 13.02 -10.65
N LEU A 223 -13.05 13.05 -9.60
CA LEU A 223 -13.18 13.97 -8.48
C LEU A 223 -12.12 15.09 -8.53
N LEU A 224 -11.66 15.48 -9.73
CA LEU A 224 -10.56 16.43 -9.94
C LEU A 224 -10.57 17.63 -8.99
N ASN A 225 -11.72 18.27 -8.79
CA ASN A 225 -11.85 19.46 -7.93
C ASN A 225 -11.90 19.17 -6.43
N GLU A 226 -12.21 17.94 -6.04
CA GLU A 226 -12.33 17.48 -4.64
C GLU A 226 -11.13 16.63 -4.19
N THR A 227 -10.27 16.22 -5.12
CA THR A 227 -9.07 15.45 -4.80
C THR A 227 -8.04 16.29 -4.09
N ILE A 228 -7.28 15.61 -3.23
CA ILE A 228 -6.28 16.21 -2.36
C ILE A 228 -4.93 15.50 -2.54
N PRO A 229 -3.82 16.14 -2.13
CA PRO A 229 -2.53 15.48 -2.01
C PRO A 229 -2.57 14.30 -1.03
N ILE A 230 -1.66 13.34 -1.20
CA ILE A 230 -1.53 12.18 -0.31
C ILE A 230 -1.19 12.62 1.12
N SER A 231 -0.35 13.66 1.26
CA SER A 231 -0.07 14.34 2.52
C SER A 231 -0.59 15.77 2.47
N HIS A 232 -1.48 16.11 3.38
CA HIS A 232 -2.11 17.41 3.46
C HIS A 232 -2.47 17.74 4.90
N SER A 233 -2.64 19.03 5.21
CA SER A 233 -3.06 19.43 6.56
C SER A 233 -4.51 19.02 6.80
N ILE A 234 -4.76 18.30 7.89
CA ILE A 234 -6.10 18.03 8.43
C ILE A 234 -6.24 18.84 9.71
N VAL A 235 -7.27 19.68 9.79
CA VAL A 235 -7.46 20.62 10.91
C VAL A 235 -8.11 19.95 12.12
N GLN A 236 -8.95 18.94 11.92
CA GLN A 236 -9.61 18.20 13.00
C GLN A 236 -9.48 16.70 12.80
N SER A 237 -9.30 15.95 13.89
CA SER A 237 -9.35 14.48 13.90
C SER A 237 -10.77 13.98 13.62
N ASN A 238 -11.35 14.27 12.46
CA ASN A 238 -12.65 13.77 12.05
C ASN A 238 -12.47 12.45 11.28
N PRO A 239 -12.88 11.30 11.83
CA PRO A 239 -12.79 10.02 11.12
C PRO A 239 -13.54 10.01 9.79
N GLU A 240 -14.61 10.80 9.64
CA GLU A 240 -15.34 10.90 8.37
C GLU A 240 -14.53 11.59 7.28
N GLU A 241 -13.66 12.54 7.63
CA GLU A 241 -12.75 13.20 6.69
C GLU A 241 -11.70 12.21 6.18
N ILE A 242 -11.13 11.40 7.07
CA ILE A 242 -10.18 10.34 6.69
C ILE A 242 -10.85 9.31 5.76
N LEU A 243 -12.09 8.91 6.08
CA LEU A 243 -12.85 7.96 5.26
C LEU A 243 -13.21 8.54 3.88
N ARG A 244 -13.52 9.84 3.82
CA ARG A 244 -13.80 10.55 2.56
C ARG A 244 -12.63 10.42 1.58
N TYR A 245 -11.40 10.42 2.09
CA TYR A 245 -10.18 10.35 1.30
C TYR A 245 -9.49 8.98 1.30
N SER A 246 -10.24 7.92 1.65
CA SER A 246 -9.75 6.54 1.69
C SER A 246 -9.07 6.09 0.39
N THR A 247 -9.59 6.45 -0.79
CA THR A 247 -8.92 6.08 -2.05
C THR A 247 -7.52 6.68 -2.17
N ILE A 248 -7.32 7.92 -1.69
CA ILE A 248 -6.03 8.60 -1.72
C ILE A 248 -5.07 8.01 -0.68
N PHE A 249 -5.51 7.87 0.58
CA PHE A 249 -4.67 7.37 1.67
C PHE A 249 -4.29 5.88 1.53
N TYR A 250 -5.13 5.08 0.86
CA TYR A 250 -4.88 3.64 0.68
C TYR A 250 -4.34 3.35 -0.72
N LYS A 251 -5.15 3.59 -1.77
CA LYS A 251 -4.86 3.06 -3.10
C LYS A 251 -3.78 3.86 -3.82
N LYS A 252 -3.92 5.19 -3.87
CA LYS A 252 -2.93 6.07 -4.49
C LYS A 252 -1.60 5.99 -3.73
N ALA A 253 -1.65 6.07 -2.40
CA ALA A 253 -0.47 5.91 -1.55
C ALA A 253 0.26 4.58 -1.78
N ALA A 254 -0.45 3.44 -1.80
CA ALA A 254 0.16 2.13 -2.07
C ALA A 254 0.81 2.05 -3.45
N SER A 255 0.22 2.66 -4.47
CA SER A 255 0.82 2.76 -5.81
C SER A 255 2.10 3.62 -5.79
N VAL A 256 2.09 4.76 -5.10
CA VAL A 256 3.30 5.59 -4.95
C VAL A 256 4.39 4.86 -4.15
N ILE A 257 4.03 4.05 -3.16
CA ILE A 257 4.97 3.20 -2.41
C ILE A 257 5.55 2.09 -3.30
N GLY A 258 4.74 1.46 -4.15
CA GLY A 258 5.24 0.47 -5.11
C GLY A 258 6.21 1.08 -6.13
N MET A 259 5.91 2.28 -6.63
CA MET A 259 6.83 3.05 -7.46
C MET A 259 8.14 3.38 -6.70
N MET A 260 8.06 3.76 -5.43
CA MET A 260 9.22 4.01 -4.58
C MET A 260 10.08 2.75 -4.40
N SER A 261 9.45 1.59 -4.23
CA SER A 261 10.13 0.29 -4.19
C SER A 261 10.85 -0.02 -5.53
N ALA A 262 10.23 0.26 -6.67
CA ALA A 262 10.86 0.12 -7.98
C ALA A 262 12.03 1.11 -8.20
N ILE A 263 11.90 2.36 -7.72
CA ILE A 263 12.97 3.37 -7.77
C ILE A 263 14.20 2.88 -7.00
N LEU A 264 14.02 2.32 -5.81
CA LEU A 264 15.13 1.97 -4.90
C LEU A 264 15.65 0.54 -5.09
N GLY A 265 14.84 -0.35 -5.64
CA GLY A 265 15.11 -1.78 -5.59
C GLY A 265 14.93 -2.35 -4.18
N SER A 266 14.75 -3.66 -4.10
CA SER A 266 14.35 -4.33 -2.85
C SER A 266 15.36 -4.14 -1.72
N GLU A 267 16.66 -4.16 -1.99
CA GLU A 267 17.70 -4.06 -0.97
C GLU A 267 17.62 -2.73 -0.21
N ALA A 268 17.75 -1.59 -0.90
CA ALA A 268 17.66 -0.27 -0.29
C ALA A 268 16.27 0.03 0.29
N PHE A 269 15.21 -0.40 -0.38
CA PHE A 269 13.84 -0.20 0.10
C PHE A 269 13.63 -0.87 1.46
N TYR A 270 13.87 -2.18 1.55
CA TYR A 270 13.66 -2.90 2.82
C TYR A 270 14.64 -2.47 3.91
N ASP A 271 15.92 -2.22 3.58
CA ASP A 271 16.88 -1.72 4.57
C ASP A 271 16.45 -0.35 5.14
N GLY A 272 16.00 0.56 4.29
CA GLY A 272 15.46 1.86 4.70
C GLY A 272 14.24 1.73 5.60
N LEU A 273 13.24 0.93 5.21
CA LEU A 273 12.04 0.73 6.02
C LEU A 273 12.34 0.04 7.36
N ARG A 274 13.24 -0.95 7.39
CA ARG A 274 13.66 -1.61 8.64
C ARG A 274 14.33 -0.63 9.59
N SER A 275 15.25 0.19 9.09
CA SER A 275 15.91 1.22 9.90
C SER A 275 14.90 2.26 10.42
N TYR A 276 13.96 2.69 9.58
CA TYR A 276 12.89 3.60 9.97
C TYR A 276 12.00 3.02 11.07
N LEU A 277 11.53 1.77 10.93
CA LEU A 277 10.68 1.13 11.92
C LEU A 277 11.43 0.92 13.25
N LYS A 278 12.70 0.53 13.18
CA LYS A 278 13.53 0.28 14.37
C LYS A 278 13.81 1.56 15.16
N ASP A 279 14.27 2.60 14.48
CA ASP A 279 14.74 3.83 15.15
C ASP A 279 13.57 4.70 15.66
N ASN A 280 12.37 4.51 15.10
CA ASN A 280 11.17 5.24 15.50
C ASN A 280 10.16 4.38 16.29
N ALA A 281 10.55 3.17 16.72
CA ALA A 281 9.70 2.23 17.43
C ALA A 281 9.06 2.85 18.69
N TYR A 282 7.75 2.60 18.88
CA TYR A 282 6.92 3.13 19.96
C TYR A 282 6.80 4.66 20.00
N GLY A 283 7.22 5.34 18.94
CA GLY A 283 7.13 6.79 18.75
C GLY A 283 6.18 7.16 17.63
N SER A 284 6.23 8.45 17.27
CA SER A 284 5.54 9.00 16.11
C SER A 284 6.49 9.73 15.19
N THR A 285 6.14 9.80 13.90
CA THR A 285 7.04 10.29 12.86
C THR A 285 6.37 11.25 11.88
N THR A 286 7.21 12.11 11.30
CA THR A 286 6.94 12.94 10.14
C THR A 286 7.48 12.32 8.85
N LEU A 287 7.05 12.83 7.70
CA LEU A 287 7.57 12.44 6.38
C LEU A 287 9.11 12.50 6.28
N ASN A 288 9.72 13.53 6.88
CA ASN A 288 11.16 13.74 6.79
C ASN A 288 11.96 12.56 7.36
N GLN A 289 11.47 11.93 8.43
CA GLN A 289 12.12 10.75 9.00
C GLN A 289 12.13 9.61 7.98
N LEU A 290 10.98 9.28 7.37
CA LEU A 290 10.91 8.24 6.35
C LEU A 290 11.88 8.51 5.19
N TRP A 291 11.89 9.73 4.66
CA TRP A 291 12.77 10.10 3.55
C TRP A 291 14.25 9.98 3.90
N ASN A 292 14.65 10.40 5.10
CA ASN A 292 16.04 10.33 5.54
C ASN A 292 16.53 8.88 5.66
N HIS A 293 15.70 7.98 6.19
CA HIS A 293 16.04 6.56 6.30
C HIS A 293 16.17 5.88 4.93
N LEU A 294 15.24 6.16 4.01
CA LEU A 294 15.31 5.64 2.65
C LEU A 294 16.51 6.21 1.89
N GLN A 295 16.83 7.50 2.06
CA GLN A 295 17.98 8.11 1.40
C GLN A 295 19.28 7.49 1.91
N SER A 296 19.40 7.33 3.23
CA SER A 296 20.58 6.70 3.84
C SER A 296 20.78 5.26 3.36
N ALA A 297 19.69 4.48 3.24
CA ALA A 297 19.76 3.12 2.70
C ALA A 297 20.14 3.10 1.21
N SER A 298 19.59 4.02 0.43
CA SER A 298 19.96 4.21 -0.99
C SER A 298 21.44 4.53 -1.14
N ASP A 299 21.96 5.45 -0.33
CA ASP A 299 23.35 5.90 -0.39
C ASP A 299 24.34 4.78 -0.02
N ARG A 300 23.96 3.90 0.93
CA ARG A 300 24.77 2.74 1.34
C ARG A 300 25.05 1.77 0.20
N VAL A 301 24.03 1.47 -0.60
CA VAL A 301 24.11 0.44 -1.65
C VAL A 301 24.18 1.02 -3.07
N GLY A 302 24.24 2.36 -3.19
CA GLY A 302 24.27 3.06 -4.48
C GLY A 302 22.99 2.84 -5.29
N ALA A 303 21.84 2.69 -4.63
CA ALA A 303 20.59 2.38 -5.32
C ALA A 303 20.11 3.51 -6.24
N LEU A 304 20.39 4.75 -5.89
CA LEU A 304 20.05 5.95 -6.64
C LEU A 304 21.33 6.78 -6.83
N ASP A 305 21.49 7.36 -8.03
CA ASP A 305 22.61 8.27 -8.31
C ASP A 305 22.55 9.49 -7.37
N LYS A 306 23.73 9.94 -6.89
CA LYS A 306 23.86 11.02 -5.90
C LYS A 306 23.27 12.36 -6.38
N ALA A 307 23.04 12.54 -7.67
CA ALA A 307 22.36 13.70 -8.23
C ALA A 307 20.85 13.71 -7.95
N TYR A 308 20.27 12.64 -7.40
CA TYR A 308 18.87 12.54 -7.06
C TYR A 308 18.66 12.40 -5.55
N ASN A 309 17.60 13.05 -5.08
CA ASN A 309 17.23 13.05 -3.68
C ASN A 309 15.81 12.49 -3.53
N ILE A 310 15.65 11.48 -2.65
CA ILE A 310 14.37 10.79 -2.45
C ILE A 310 13.29 11.75 -1.97
N ARG A 311 13.62 12.66 -1.04
CA ARG A 311 12.65 13.65 -0.56
C ARG A 311 12.14 14.51 -1.71
N THR A 312 13.03 15.08 -2.53
CA THR A 312 12.63 15.87 -3.70
C THR A 312 11.74 15.08 -4.66
N ILE A 313 12.07 13.81 -4.91
CA ILE A 313 11.27 12.95 -5.78
C ILE A 313 9.89 12.72 -5.16
N MET A 314 9.84 12.20 -3.94
CA MET A 314 8.61 11.74 -3.30
C MET A 314 7.69 12.89 -2.91
N GLU A 315 8.21 14.05 -2.52
CA GLU A 315 7.38 15.24 -2.26
C GLU A 315 6.61 15.70 -3.50
N SER A 316 7.18 15.53 -4.70
CA SER A 316 6.43 15.81 -5.95
C SER A 316 5.25 14.86 -6.16
N TRP A 317 5.23 13.69 -5.50
CA TRP A 317 4.14 12.72 -5.56
C TRP A 317 3.17 12.81 -4.38
N THR A 318 3.64 13.26 -3.22
CA THR A 318 2.83 13.27 -1.99
C THR A 318 2.18 14.60 -1.69
N LEU A 319 2.77 15.73 -2.12
CA LEU A 319 2.33 17.08 -1.75
C LEU A 319 1.48 17.79 -2.82
N GLN A 320 1.19 17.12 -3.94
CA GLN A 320 0.27 17.62 -4.96
C GLN A 320 -0.77 16.56 -5.33
N ARG A 321 -1.94 17.02 -5.76
CA ARG A 321 -3.03 16.16 -6.22
C ARG A 321 -2.77 15.66 -7.65
N GLY A 322 -3.54 14.65 -8.07
CA GLY A 322 -3.44 14.12 -9.41
C GLY A 322 -2.19 13.31 -9.71
N TYR A 323 -1.93 13.11 -11.00
CA TYR A 323 -0.82 12.32 -11.53
C TYR A 323 -0.44 12.82 -12.95
N PRO A 324 0.78 12.52 -13.44
CA PRO A 324 1.19 12.94 -14.77
C PRO A 324 0.77 11.93 -15.85
N CYS A 325 0.45 12.47 -17.03
CA CYS A 325 0.35 11.75 -18.28
C CYS A 325 1.66 11.95 -19.07
N ILE A 326 2.32 10.85 -19.41
CA ILE A 326 3.62 10.85 -20.08
C ILE A 326 3.41 10.67 -21.57
N LYS A 327 3.82 11.65 -22.37
CA LYS A 327 3.76 11.58 -23.83
C LYS A 327 5.11 11.13 -24.38
N VAL A 328 5.11 10.08 -25.17
CA VAL A 328 6.28 9.50 -25.84
C VAL A 328 6.12 9.72 -27.34
N GLN A 329 7.02 10.53 -27.92
CA GLN A 329 7.02 10.85 -29.34
C GLN A 329 8.33 10.41 -29.97
N ARG A 330 8.26 9.52 -30.95
CA ARG A 330 9.44 9.04 -31.67
C ARG A 330 9.66 9.82 -32.96
N ASN A 331 10.91 10.22 -33.19
CA ASN A 331 11.41 10.59 -34.49
C ASN A 331 12.07 9.35 -35.11
N TYR A 332 11.36 8.74 -36.06
CA TYR A 332 11.77 7.48 -36.69
C TYR A 332 12.95 7.65 -37.66
N GLN A 333 13.21 8.88 -38.13
CA GLN A 333 14.33 9.19 -39.01
C GLN A 333 15.63 9.35 -38.22
N THR A 334 15.58 9.96 -37.03
CA THR A 334 16.78 10.21 -36.19
C THR A 334 16.96 9.19 -35.06
N ASN A 335 16.00 8.28 -34.86
CA ASN A 335 15.92 7.36 -33.71
C ASN A 335 15.89 8.05 -32.34
N GLU A 336 15.49 9.33 -32.33
CA GLU A 336 15.29 10.09 -31.09
C GLU A 336 13.88 9.88 -30.54
N VAL A 337 13.79 9.85 -29.21
CA VAL A 337 12.53 9.75 -28.49
C VAL A 337 12.42 10.95 -27.57
N THR A 338 11.41 11.77 -27.80
CA THR A 338 11.07 12.90 -26.93
C THR A 338 9.99 12.46 -25.97
N VAL A 339 10.28 12.59 -24.68
CA VAL A 339 9.36 12.26 -23.58
C VAL A 339 9.02 13.52 -22.81
N SER A 340 7.74 13.76 -22.59
CA SER A 340 7.24 14.88 -21.80
C SER A 340 6.16 14.44 -20.81
N GLN A 341 5.88 15.27 -19.81
CA GLN A 341 4.78 15.06 -18.87
C GLN A 341 3.84 16.25 -18.94
N ASN A 342 2.54 15.98 -18.80
CA ASN A 342 1.51 16.96 -18.51
C ASN A 342 0.67 16.45 -17.34
N HIS A 343 0.10 17.34 -16.52
CA HIS A 343 -0.94 16.93 -15.59
C HIS A 343 -2.12 16.35 -16.39
N PHE A 344 -2.76 15.27 -15.92
CA PHE A 344 -3.86 14.62 -16.66
C PHE A 344 -5.00 15.60 -17.03
N ALA A 345 -5.35 16.51 -16.13
CA ALA A 345 -6.30 17.61 -16.37
C ALA A 345 -5.72 18.88 -17.07
N ASN A 346 -4.57 18.79 -17.74
CA ASN A 346 -3.91 19.91 -18.42
C ASN A 346 -3.55 21.13 -17.52
N ASP A 347 -3.38 20.93 -16.21
CA ASP A 347 -2.79 21.95 -15.34
C ASP A 347 -1.29 22.11 -15.65
N THR A 348 -0.90 23.32 -16.04
CA THR A 348 0.48 23.66 -16.44
C THR A 348 1.39 24.03 -15.26
N LYS A 349 0.84 24.11 -14.04
CA LYS A 349 1.60 24.48 -12.83
C LYS A 349 2.12 23.29 -12.04
N SER A 350 1.70 22.08 -12.40
CA SER A 350 2.09 20.85 -11.70
C SER A 350 3.24 20.15 -12.41
N CYS A 351 4.20 19.62 -11.64
CA CYS A 351 5.30 18.83 -12.18
C CYS A 351 5.70 17.72 -11.21
N TRP A 352 6.07 16.58 -11.76
CA TRP A 352 6.56 15.42 -11.02
C TRP A 352 8.01 15.10 -11.38
N TRP A 353 8.75 14.56 -10.43
CA TRP A 353 9.98 13.83 -10.72
C TRP A 353 9.62 12.41 -11.14
N VAL A 354 9.53 12.19 -12.45
CA VAL A 354 8.98 10.93 -13.00
C VAL A 354 10.10 9.93 -13.27
N PRO A 355 10.11 8.76 -12.58
CA PRO A 355 11.00 7.66 -12.91
C PRO A 355 10.56 6.96 -14.21
N LEU A 356 11.36 7.03 -15.26
CA LEU A 356 11.04 6.40 -16.53
C LEU A 356 11.83 5.10 -16.69
N SER A 357 11.11 3.98 -16.62
CA SER A 357 11.58 2.65 -17.05
C SER A 357 11.02 2.35 -18.44
N PHE A 358 11.78 1.63 -19.27
CA PHE A 358 11.34 1.23 -20.61
C PHE A 358 12.13 0.02 -21.10
N THR A 359 11.56 -0.67 -22.09
CA THR A 359 12.22 -1.71 -22.90
C THR A 359 11.83 -1.51 -24.36
N THR A 360 12.69 -1.98 -25.26
CA THR A 360 12.39 -2.10 -26.69
C THR A 360 11.89 -3.52 -26.99
N GLN A 361 11.35 -3.72 -28.20
CA GLN A 361 10.97 -5.05 -28.68
C GLN A 361 12.16 -6.02 -28.75
N SER A 362 13.33 -5.54 -29.15
CA SER A 362 14.57 -6.32 -29.22
C SER A 362 15.13 -6.68 -27.84
N GLU A 363 15.08 -5.77 -26.87
CA GLU A 363 15.54 -6.01 -25.50
C GLU A 363 14.56 -6.89 -24.71
N SER A 364 13.26 -6.64 -24.87
CA SER A 364 12.13 -7.33 -24.23
C SER A 364 12.30 -7.65 -22.73
N ASN A 365 13.03 -6.81 -22.00
CA ASN A 365 13.32 -7.00 -20.59
C ASN A 365 12.26 -6.33 -19.71
N PHE A 366 11.14 -7.02 -19.50
CA PHE A 366 10.08 -6.56 -18.60
C PHE A 366 10.34 -6.84 -17.11
N ASN A 367 11.48 -7.44 -16.75
CA ASN A 367 11.81 -7.73 -15.36
C ASN A 367 12.59 -6.60 -14.69
N ASN A 368 13.21 -5.72 -15.47
CA ASN A 368 13.92 -4.56 -14.94
C ASN A 368 12.99 -3.35 -14.81
N THR A 369 12.42 -3.15 -13.62
CA THR A 369 11.54 -2.01 -13.32
C THR A 369 12.30 -0.73 -12.93
N ARG A 370 13.64 -0.79 -12.84
CA ARG A 370 14.46 0.34 -12.36
C ARG A 370 14.41 1.51 -13.35
N PRO A 371 14.39 2.76 -12.86
CA PRO A 371 14.38 3.93 -13.74
C PRO A 371 15.68 4.01 -14.56
N ARG A 372 15.56 4.21 -15.87
CA ARG A 372 16.71 4.43 -16.76
C ARG A 372 16.97 5.91 -17.00
N PHE A 373 15.95 6.75 -16.87
CA PHE A 373 16.07 8.21 -16.90
C PHE A 373 14.89 8.86 -16.17
N TRP A 374 14.93 10.19 -16.07
CA TRP A 374 14.01 10.96 -15.25
C TRP A 374 13.49 12.18 -16.00
N LEU A 375 12.19 12.44 -15.88
CA LEU A 375 11.67 13.79 -16.10
C LEU A 375 11.84 14.57 -14.81
N LYS A 376 12.47 15.73 -14.89
CA LYS A 376 12.79 16.57 -13.73
C LYS A 376 11.93 17.83 -13.76
N CYS A 377 11.64 18.35 -12.58
CA CYS A 377 11.07 19.68 -12.41
C CYS A 377 12.19 20.71 -12.36
N ASN A 378 12.02 21.82 -13.08
CA ASN A 378 12.93 22.94 -12.98
C ASN A 378 12.64 23.78 -11.72
N ALA A 379 13.46 24.80 -11.47
CA ALA A 379 13.32 25.69 -10.30
C ALA A 379 11.96 26.42 -10.22
N LYS A 380 11.22 26.52 -11.34
CA LYS A 380 9.88 27.12 -11.39
C LYS A 380 8.76 26.08 -11.23
N GLY A 381 9.09 24.82 -10.92
CA GLY A 381 8.12 23.73 -10.81
C GLY A 381 7.53 23.30 -12.16
N MET A 382 8.18 23.63 -13.29
CA MET A 382 7.70 23.22 -14.61
C MET A 382 8.49 22.02 -15.14
N ALA A 383 7.79 21.14 -15.83
CA ALA A 383 8.38 20.02 -16.52
C ALA A 383 9.15 20.46 -17.77
N LYS A 384 10.29 19.83 -18.04
CA LYS A 384 11.00 19.95 -19.32
C LYS A 384 10.97 18.61 -20.04
N ALA A 385 10.65 18.62 -21.34
CA ALA A 385 10.78 17.44 -22.16
C ALA A 385 12.24 16.96 -22.23
N VAL A 386 12.41 15.65 -22.30
CA VAL A 386 13.70 14.99 -22.42
C VAL A 386 13.74 14.26 -23.76
N THR A 387 14.75 14.57 -24.57
CA THR A 387 15.01 13.87 -25.84
C THR A 387 16.22 12.97 -25.67
N VAL A 388 16.04 11.68 -25.97
CA VAL A 388 17.06 10.65 -25.83
C VAL A 388 17.09 9.76 -27.06
N ASN A 389 18.28 9.33 -27.47
CA ASN A 389 18.41 8.29 -28.48
C ASN A 389 18.40 6.93 -27.78
N LEU A 390 17.30 6.19 -27.92
CA LEU A 390 17.10 4.89 -27.27
C LEU A 390 17.68 3.72 -28.09
N LYS A 391 18.30 3.99 -29.24
CA LYS A 391 18.85 3.00 -30.19
C LYS A 391 17.84 1.92 -30.61
N SER A 392 16.55 2.22 -30.56
CA SER A 392 15.48 1.35 -31.04
C SER A 392 15.30 1.52 -32.54
N SER A 393 15.20 0.41 -33.27
CA SER A 393 14.89 0.42 -34.70
C SER A 393 13.53 1.08 -34.98
N GLU A 394 13.37 1.70 -36.14
CA GLU A 394 12.11 2.32 -36.54
C GLU A 394 10.93 1.33 -36.67
N ASN A 395 11.23 0.03 -36.75
CA ASN A 395 10.25 -1.05 -36.88
C ASN A 395 10.08 -1.87 -35.60
N GLU A 396 10.62 -1.40 -34.48
CA GLU A 396 10.45 -2.00 -33.16
C GLU A 396 9.60 -1.10 -32.29
N TRP A 397 8.67 -1.66 -31.50
CA TRP A 397 7.99 -0.87 -30.48
C TRP A 397 8.91 -0.53 -29.29
N ILE A 398 8.54 0.54 -28.58
CA ILE A 398 9.09 0.90 -27.27
C ILE A 398 7.93 0.92 -26.26
N VAL A 399 8.11 0.25 -25.12
CA VAL A 399 7.14 0.26 -24.01
C VAL A 399 7.80 0.85 -22.78
N PHE A 400 7.16 1.87 -22.22
CA PHE A 400 7.51 2.56 -20.98
C PHE A 400 6.68 2.07 -19.80
N ASN A 401 7.14 2.41 -18.59
CA ASN A 401 6.53 2.06 -17.31
C ASN A 401 6.45 0.53 -17.15
N ILE A 402 7.61 -0.11 -17.09
CA ILE A 402 7.74 -1.57 -16.99
C ILE A 402 6.98 -2.09 -15.77
N GLN A 403 6.14 -3.10 -16.02
CA GLN A 403 5.16 -3.70 -15.10
C GLN A 403 4.14 -2.71 -14.51
N SER A 404 3.98 -1.53 -15.10
CA SER A 404 3.17 -0.43 -14.57
C SER A 404 3.58 0.01 -13.16
N MET A 405 4.86 -0.11 -12.80
CA MET A 405 5.30 0.22 -11.44
C MET A 405 5.18 1.71 -11.10
N GLY A 406 5.34 2.60 -12.08
CA GLY A 406 5.17 4.04 -11.93
C GLY A 406 3.70 4.46 -11.89
N ASN A 407 3.36 5.40 -11.00
CA ASN A 407 2.00 5.93 -10.83
C ASN A 407 1.66 7.00 -11.88
N TYR A 408 1.77 6.65 -13.17
CA TYR A 408 1.50 7.56 -14.29
C TYR A 408 1.00 6.80 -15.53
N ARG A 409 0.25 7.50 -16.37
CA ARG A 409 -0.20 6.99 -17.67
C ARG A 409 0.80 7.32 -18.77
N VAL A 410 0.83 6.53 -19.83
CA VAL A 410 1.73 6.72 -20.97
C VAL A 410 0.92 6.81 -22.26
N TYR A 411 1.24 7.77 -23.11
CA TYR A 411 0.64 7.95 -24.43
C TYR A 411 1.73 7.92 -25.48
N TYR A 412 1.57 7.06 -26.47
CA TYR A 412 2.53 6.91 -27.56
C TYR A 412 2.06 7.62 -28.82
N ASP A 413 2.99 7.96 -29.72
CA ASP A 413 2.63 8.31 -31.09
C ASP A 413 1.91 7.15 -31.81
N PRO A 414 1.06 7.44 -32.82
CA PRO A 414 0.24 6.43 -33.47
C PRO A 414 1.04 5.26 -34.08
N ARG A 415 2.24 5.50 -34.61
CA ARG A 415 3.07 4.44 -35.22
C ARG A 415 3.58 3.47 -34.15
N ASN A 416 4.05 3.96 -33.00
CA ASN A 416 4.50 3.09 -31.91
C ASN A 416 3.32 2.33 -31.30
N LEU A 417 2.17 2.99 -31.12
CA LEU A 417 0.96 2.36 -30.60
C LEU A 417 0.47 1.23 -31.52
N LYS A 418 0.56 1.42 -32.85
CA LYS A 418 0.23 0.38 -33.82
C LYS A 418 1.15 -0.84 -33.69
N MET A 419 2.46 -0.64 -33.56
CA MET A 419 3.41 -1.75 -33.36
C MET A 419 3.18 -2.53 -32.05
N ILE A 420 2.81 -1.82 -30.97
CA ILE A 420 2.40 -2.48 -29.71
C ILE A 420 1.12 -3.29 -29.94
N SER A 421 0.11 -2.70 -30.59
CA SER A 421 -1.17 -3.36 -30.87
C SER A 421 -1.00 -4.61 -31.73
N ASP A 422 -0.18 -4.54 -32.77
CA ASP A 422 0.12 -5.68 -33.64
C ASP A 422 0.86 -6.79 -32.89
N SER A 423 1.78 -6.43 -31.99
CA SER A 423 2.48 -7.40 -31.13
C SER A 423 1.54 -8.11 -30.15
N LEU A 424 0.54 -7.41 -29.61
CA LEU A 424 -0.44 -8.01 -28.70
C LEU A 424 -1.32 -9.08 -29.37
N LEU A 425 -1.43 -9.07 -30.70
CA LEU A 425 -2.17 -10.07 -31.48
C LEU A 425 -1.35 -11.33 -31.80
N LEU A 426 -0.04 -11.33 -31.53
CA LEU A 426 0.83 -12.48 -31.73
C LEU A 426 0.68 -13.52 -30.61
N PRO A 427 1.13 -14.78 -30.83
CA PRO A 427 1.26 -15.76 -29.75
C PRO A 427 2.06 -15.20 -28.56
N ASP A 428 1.64 -15.55 -27.35
CA ASP A 428 2.15 -14.99 -26.09
C ASP A 428 2.16 -13.44 -26.06
N HIS A 429 1.27 -12.81 -26.83
CA HIS A 429 1.10 -11.35 -26.90
C HIS A 429 2.42 -10.64 -27.26
N GLY A 430 3.26 -11.29 -28.08
CA GLY A 430 4.56 -10.76 -28.49
C GLY A 430 5.58 -10.66 -27.35
N GLY A 431 5.39 -11.40 -26.25
CA GLY A 431 6.24 -11.36 -25.06
C GLY A 431 6.02 -10.13 -24.16
N ILE A 432 4.98 -9.32 -24.42
CA ILE A 432 4.66 -8.15 -23.59
C ILE A 432 4.10 -8.62 -22.24
N HIS A 433 4.73 -8.17 -21.16
CA HIS A 433 4.36 -8.54 -19.79
C HIS A 433 2.91 -8.19 -19.45
N VAL A 434 2.23 -9.06 -18.70
CA VAL A 434 0.79 -8.96 -18.39
C VAL A 434 0.36 -7.57 -17.88
N SER A 435 1.10 -6.96 -16.95
CA SER A 435 0.77 -5.62 -16.45
C SER A 435 0.87 -4.52 -17.51
N ASN A 436 1.83 -4.64 -18.44
CA ASN A 436 1.96 -3.71 -19.57
C ASN A 436 0.89 -3.95 -20.64
N ARG A 437 0.34 -5.17 -20.76
CA ARG A 437 -0.84 -5.43 -21.60
C ARG A 437 -2.07 -4.71 -21.04
N VAL A 438 -2.30 -4.80 -19.73
CA VAL A 438 -3.39 -4.07 -19.06
C VAL A 438 -3.25 -2.56 -19.25
N GLN A 439 -2.03 -2.03 -19.09
CA GLN A 439 -1.71 -0.64 -19.39
C GLN A 439 -2.03 -0.29 -20.86
N GLY A 440 -1.60 -1.12 -21.82
CA GLY A 440 -1.83 -0.92 -23.25
C GLY A 440 -3.32 -0.86 -23.62
N LEU A 441 -4.14 -1.73 -23.04
CA LEU A 441 -5.60 -1.74 -23.26
C LEU A 441 -6.25 -0.41 -22.85
N TYR A 442 -5.81 0.16 -21.72
CA TYR A 442 -6.32 1.46 -21.27
C TYR A 442 -5.98 2.58 -22.26
N ILE A 443 -4.72 2.61 -22.73
CA ILE A 443 -4.25 3.61 -23.70
C ILE A 443 -5.05 3.55 -25.00
N LEU A 444 -5.36 2.34 -25.47
CA LEU A 444 -6.17 2.13 -26.67
C LEU A 444 -7.61 2.62 -26.50
N HIS A 445 -8.19 2.41 -25.32
CA HIS A 445 -9.54 2.89 -25.02
C HIS A 445 -9.61 4.43 -25.00
N SER A 446 -8.68 5.09 -24.28
CA SER A 446 -8.67 6.56 -24.16
C SER A 446 -8.37 7.31 -25.45
N ASN A 447 -7.73 6.67 -26.44
CA ASN A 447 -7.49 7.28 -27.76
C ASN A 447 -8.64 7.06 -28.75
N ALA A 448 -9.56 6.14 -28.46
CA ALA A 448 -10.72 5.84 -29.31
C ALA A 448 -11.95 6.71 -28.98
N THR A 449 -11.96 7.31 -27.78
CA THR A 449 -12.94 8.29 -27.28
C THR A 449 -12.39 9.70 -27.38
#